data_AF-A0ABD5UDV6-F1
#
_entry.id   AF-A0ABD5UDV6-F1
#
_cell.length_a   1.000
_cell.length_b   1.000
_cell.length_c   1.000
_cell.angle_alpha   90.00
_cell.angle_beta   90.00
_cell.angle_gamma   90.00
#
_symmetry.space_group_name_H-M   'P 1'
#
loop_
_entity.id
_entity.type
_entity.pdbx_description
1 polymer ?
#
loop_
_entity_poly.entity_id
_entity_poly.type
_entity_poly.pdbx_seq_one_letter_code
_entity_poly.pdbx_strand_id
1 'polypeptide(L)'
;MPRAVAINVAANTNQPGVRGPIHPDGRFEYVPIPEAKPTREPVPTYADLDLETDLPEDVRDAPVHFDPEFPEAGGERYTYGDDHGVKARPIGALSAGDYLLFYATLSQVGDPAPWQAPRWGAYLVGAFRLARDPVTGEAYRDLPADERAPFRNNAHVKRETFDARVLVLGDPGASRLFERGVPLSSREAGTEANRLVTDLSADSGRGPWWRRPLRFDADATDDLLAVVDDHAVERCFRP
;
A
#
# COMPACT_ATOMS: atom_id res chain seq x y z
N MET A 1 -0.56 10.00 20.65
CA MET A 1 0.21 9.97 19.39
C MET A 1 -0.51 9.02 18.44
N PRO A 2 -0.43 9.21 17.12
CA PRO A 2 -1.21 8.45 16.14
C PRO A 2 -0.78 6.99 16.12
N ARG A 3 -1.69 6.09 15.75
CA ARG A 3 -1.40 4.66 15.50
C ARG A 3 -1.29 4.38 14.00
N ALA A 4 -0.81 3.19 13.65
CA ALA A 4 -0.75 2.78 12.25
C ALA A 4 -1.17 1.34 11.99
N VAL A 5 -1.72 1.13 10.80
CA VAL A 5 -1.88 -0.20 10.18
C VAL A 5 -1.14 -0.19 8.85
N ALA A 6 -0.28 -1.17 8.59
CA ALA A 6 0.34 -1.36 7.29
C ALA A 6 -0.27 -2.57 6.55
N ILE A 7 -0.56 -2.42 5.27
CA ILE A 7 -1.16 -3.48 4.44
C ILE A 7 -0.40 -3.74 3.15
N ASN A 8 -0.43 -5.00 2.69
CA ASN A 8 0.16 -5.37 1.42
C ASN A 8 -0.73 -4.93 0.25
N VAL A 9 -0.12 -4.21 -0.70
CA VAL A 9 -0.73 -3.72 -1.94
C VAL A 9 0.22 -3.98 -3.12
N ALA A 10 -0.15 -3.49 -4.30
CA ALA A 10 0.62 -3.58 -5.54
C ALA A 10 0.78 -5.00 -6.10
N ALA A 11 1.24 -5.04 -7.34
CA ALA A 11 1.57 -6.21 -8.12
C ALA A 11 2.51 -7.16 -7.36
N ASN A 12 2.24 -8.46 -7.49
CA ASN A 12 3.12 -9.51 -7.03
C ASN A 12 3.05 -10.72 -7.96
N THR A 13 3.78 -11.78 -7.61
CA THR A 13 3.85 -13.00 -8.43
C THR A 13 2.54 -13.75 -8.60
N ASN A 14 1.48 -13.39 -7.87
CA ASN A 14 0.15 -13.93 -8.10
C ASN A 14 -0.61 -13.12 -9.15
N GLN A 15 -0.54 -11.78 -9.08
CA GLN A 15 -1.24 -10.88 -9.99
C GLN A 15 -0.45 -9.56 -10.16
N PRO A 16 -0.12 -9.15 -11.39
CA PRO A 16 -0.32 -9.82 -12.68
C PRO A 16 0.73 -10.91 -12.97
N GLY A 17 1.51 -11.37 -11.97
CA GLY A 17 2.56 -12.38 -12.15
C GLY A 17 3.98 -11.83 -12.02
N VAL A 18 4.12 -10.51 -11.93
CA VAL A 18 5.38 -9.81 -11.71
C VAL A 18 5.28 -8.89 -10.49
N ARG A 19 6.43 -8.52 -9.93
CA ARG A 19 6.54 -7.46 -8.91
C ARG A 19 7.09 -6.21 -9.59
N GLY A 20 6.72 -5.04 -9.07
CA GLY A 20 7.43 -3.81 -9.42
C GLY A 20 8.92 -3.89 -9.04
N PRO A 21 9.80 -3.17 -9.76
CA PRO A 21 11.22 -3.09 -9.50
C PRO A 21 11.53 -2.27 -8.24
N ILE A 22 12.65 -2.58 -7.60
CA ILE A 22 13.35 -1.68 -6.68
C ILE A 22 14.83 -1.60 -7.05
N HIS A 23 15.34 -0.37 -7.11
CA HIS A 23 16.70 -0.05 -7.52
C HIS A 23 17.62 0.12 -6.31
N PRO A 24 18.96 0.06 -6.48
CA PRO A 24 19.92 0.17 -5.38
C PRO A 24 19.86 1.50 -4.61
N ASP A 25 19.37 2.58 -5.22
CA ASP A 25 19.15 3.88 -4.57
C ASP A 25 17.82 3.95 -3.80
N GLY A 26 17.03 2.88 -3.84
CA GLY A 26 15.75 2.71 -3.17
C GLY A 26 14.53 3.20 -3.97
N ARG A 27 14.72 3.80 -5.14
CA ARG A 27 13.60 4.11 -6.04
C ARG A 27 12.91 2.82 -6.49
N PHE A 28 11.61 2.91 -6.69
CA PHE A 28 10.78 1.80 -7.12
C PHE A 28 9.68 2.30 -8.06
N GLU A 29 9.06 1.38 -8.78
CA GLU A 29 7.85 1.65 -9.54
C GLU A 29 6.65 0.99 -8.87
N TYR A 30 5.59 1.78 -8.64
CA TYR A 30 4.33 1.30 -8.10
C TYR A 30 3.49 0.71 -9.24
N VAL A 31 3.42 -0.61 -9.31
CA VAL A 31 2.58 -1.33 -10.27
C VAL A 31 1.29 -1.78 -9.56
N PRO A 32 0.09 -1.32 -9.96
CA PRO A 32 -1.16 -1.76 -9.36
C PRO A 32 -1.46 -3.24 -9.67
N ILE A 33 -2.42 -3.84 -8.97
CA ILE A 33 -2.96 -5.16 -9.33
C ILE A 33 -4.03 -5.00 -10.44
N PRO A 34 -4.36 -6.05 -11.21
CA PRO A 34 -5.47 -5.98 -12.14
C PRO A 34 -6.81 -5.83 -11.41
N GLU A 35 -7.75 -5.11 -12.01
CA GLU A 35 -9.15 -5.07 -11.57
C GLU A 35 -9.85 -6.37 -11.99
N ALA A 36 -10.36 -7.09 -10.99
CA ALA A 36 -10.99 -8.40 -11.17
C ALA A 36 -12.53 -8.33 -11.26
N LYS A 37 -13.11 -7.14 -11.07
CA LYS A 37 -14.56 -6.91 -11.05
C LYS A 37 -14.96 -5.96 -12.18
N PRO A 38 -16.18 -6.11 -12.73
CA PRO A 38 -16.68 -5.16 -13.71
C PRO A 38 -16.88 -3.78 -13.07
N THR A 39 -16.62 -2.72 -13.85
CA THR A 39 -16.77 -1.32 -13.46
C THR A 39 -17.90 -0.65 -14.22
N ARG A 40 -18.54 0.34 -13.59
CA ARG A 40 -19.67 1.10 -14.18
C ARG A 40 -19.23 2.01 -15.31
N GLU A 41 -17.97 2.42 -15.27
CA GLU A 41 -17.32 3.29 -16.23
C GLU A 41 -15.95 2.67 -16.59
N PRO A 42 -15.42 2.94 -17.79
CA PRO A 42 -14.07 2.51 -18.15
C PRO A 42 -13.05 3.01 -17.12
N VAL A 43 -12.15 2.12 -16.71
CA VAL A 43 -10.97 2.44 -15.90
C VAL A 43 -9.72 2.24 -16.75
N PRO A 44 -8.59 2.88 -16.40
CA PRO A 44 -7.34 2.67 -17.11
C PRO A 44 -6.98 1.19 -17.20
N THR A 45 -6.35 0.82 -18.29
CA THR A 45 -5.68 -0.46 -18.50
C THR A 45 -4.19 -0.32 -18.21
N TYR A 46 -3.44 -1.43 -18.16
CA TYR A 46 -1.98 -1.33 -18.05
C TYR A 46 -1.34 -0.61 -19.25
N ALA A 47 -1.92 -0.71 -20.44
CA ALA A 47 -1.45 0.00 -21.63
C ALA A 47 -1.62 1.53 -21.55
N ASP A 48 -2.50 2.01 -20.67
CA ASP A 48 -2.69 3.44 -20.40
C ASP A 48 -1.69 3.98 -19.38
N LEU A 49 -0.91 3.10 -18.72
CA LEU A 49 0.08 3.48 -17.71
C LEU A 49 1.47 3.57 -18.32
N ASP A 50 2.22 4.58 -17.88
CA ASP A 50 3.63 4.74 -18.22
C ASP A 50 4.49 3.88 -17.28
N LEU A 51 4.44 2.56 -17.49
CA LEU A 51 5.19 1.59 -16.69
C LEU A 51 6.47 1.13 -17.40
N GLU A 52 7.60 1.20 -16.70
CA GLU A 52 8.87 0.62 -17.12
C GLU A 52 8.92 -0.89 -16.86
N THR A 53 8.13 -1.40 -15.90
CA THR A 53 8.04 -2.83 -15.60
C THR A 53 7.58 -3.62 -16.83
N ASP A 54 8.36 -4.63 -17.22
CA ASP A 54 7.97 -5.57 -18.25
C ASP A 54 6.80 -6.46 -17.77
N LEU A 55 5.60 -6.12 -18.24
CA LEU A 55 4.38 -6.85 -17.95
C LEU A 55 4.14 -7.96 -18.98
N PRO A 56 3.53 -9.09 -18.57
CA PRO A 56 3.04 -10.08 -19.52
C PRO A 56 2.15 -9.47 -20.60
N GLU A 57 2.37 -9.81 -21.87
CA GLU A 57 1.64 -9.23 -23.01
C GLU A 57 0.12 -9.38 -22.86
N ASP A 58 -0.32 -10.52 -22.33
CA ASP A 58 -1.73 -10.87 -22.15
C ASP A 58 -2.45 -10.06 -21.07
N VAL A 59 -1.72 -9.27 -20.28
CA VAL A 59 -2.32 -8.36 -19.27
C VAL A 59 -2.35 -6.90 -19.71
N ARG A 60 -1.76 -6.51 -20.85
CA ARG A 60 -1.66 -5.09 -21.24
C ARG A 60 -3.00 -4.38 -21.34
N ASP A 61 -4.00 -5.04 -21.92
CA ASP A 61 -5.35 -4.50 -22.06
C ASP A 61 -6.22 -4.72 -20.80
N ALA A 62 -5.69 -5.35 -19.75
CA ALA A 62 -6.44 -5.61 -18.54
C ALA A 62 -6.64 -4.29 -17.75
N PRO A 63 -7.85 -4.03 -17.24
CA PRO A 63 -8.10 -2.87 -16.38
C PRO A 63 -7.29 -2.98 -15.09
N VAL A 64 -6.83 -1.84 -14.57
CA VAL A 64 -6.05 -1.79 -13.32
C VAL A 64 -6.92 -1.39 -12.13
N HIS A 65 -6.58 -1.95 -10.97
CA HIS A 65 -7.18 -1.61 -9.69
C HIS A 65 -6.27 -0.62 -8.95
N PHE A 66 -6.50 0.67 -9.16
CA PHE A 66 -5.83 1.74 -8.43
C PHE A 66 -6.38 1.86 -7.01
N ASP A 67 -5.91 0.98 -6.13
CA ASP A 67 -6.24 0.99 -4.71
C ASP A 67 -5.05 0.43 -3.91
N PRO A 68 -4.24 1.28 -3.26
CA PRO A 68 -4.50 2.68 -2.98
C PRO A 68 -4.36 3.56 -4.22
N GLU A 69 -5.18 4.59 -4.25
CA GLU A 69 -5.08 5.66 -5.22
C GLU A 69 -4.00 6.65 -4.74
N PHE A 70 -2.96 6.83 -5.55
CA PHE A 70 -1.90 7.83 -5.31
C PHE A 70 -1.90 8.82 -6.48
N PRO A 71 -2.04 10.13 -6.22
CA PRO A 71 -1.86 11.15 -7.25
C PRO A 71 -0.51 11.05 -7.97
N GLU A 72 0.55 10.66 -7.27
CA GLU A 72 1.90 10.47 -7.82
C GLU A 72 1.98 9.32 -8.83
N ALA A 73 1.02 8.39 -8.81
CA ALA A 73 0.93 7.27 -9.75
C ALA A 73 -0.23 7.42 -10.75
N GLY A 74 -0.75 8.64 -10.93
CA GLY A 74 -1.83 8.94 -11.89
C GLY A 74 -3.25 8.91 -11.30
N GLY A 75 -3.39 8.80 -9.98
CA GLY A 75 -4.67 8.97 -9.28
C GLY A 75 -5.13 10.44 -9.18
N GLU A 76 -6.35 10.65 -8.68
CA GLU A 76 -6.90 11.98 -8.35
C GLU A 76 -6.67 12.35 -6.87
N ARG A 77 -6.78 11.38 -5.96
CA ARG A 77 -6.80 11.58 -4.51
C ARG A 77 -6.17 10.43 -3.75
N TYR A 78 -5.91 10.63 -2.46
CA TYR A 78 -5.46 9.59 -1.55
C TYR A 78 -6.65 8.82 -0.99
N THR A 79 -7.19 7.87 -1.78
CA THR A 79 -8.29 7.00 -1.33
C THR A 79 -7.88 5.54 -1.32
N TYR A 80 -8.45 4.79 -0.39
CA TYR A 80 -8.25 3.35 -0.29
C TYR A 80 -9.56 2.66 0.13
N GLY A 81 -9.85 1.49 -0.43
CA GLY A 81 -10.95 0.62 -0.04
C GLY A 81 -10.48 -0.81 0.26
N ASP A 82 -11.29 -1.57 1.00
CA ASP A 82 -11.03 -3.01 1.12
C ASP A 82 -12.33 -3.77 1.35
N ASP A 83 -12.53 -4.85 0.61
CA ASP A 83 -13.70 -5.75 0.66
C ASP A 83 -13.48 -6.96 1.59
N HIS A 84 -12.25 -7.21 2.05
CA HIS A 84 -11.85 -8.35 2.85
C HIS A 84 -11.80 -8.02 4.35
N GLY A 85 -12.64 -8.67 5.14
CA GLY A 85 -12.75 -8.42 6.59
C GLY A 85 -11.43 -8.52 7.38
N VAL A 86 -10.46 -9.31 6.90
CA VAL A 86 -9.13 -9.45 7.54
C VAL A 86 -8.33 -8.14 7.50
N LYS A 87 -8.39 -7.40 6.39
CA LYS A 87 -7.76 -6.09 6.24
C LYS A 87 -8.68 -4.97 6.69
N ALA A 88 -9.96 -5.03 6.29
CA ALA A 88 -10.93 -3.99 6.60
C ALA A 88 -11.14 -3.77 8.11
N ARG A 89 -11.11 -4.83 8.94
CA ARG A 89 -11.33 -4.71 10.40
C ARG A 89 -10.27 -3.87 11.11
N PRO A 90 -8.96 -4.14 11.01
CA PRO A 90 -7.96 -3.28 11.66
C PRO A 90 -7.94 -1.87 11.08
N ILE A 91 -8.22 -1.69 9.78
CA ILE A 91 -8.30 -0.36 9.15
C ILE A 91 -9.47 0.44 9.74
N GLY A 92 -10.65 -0.16 9.87
CA GLY A 92 -11.83 0.48 10.45
C GLY A 92 -11.72 0.81 11.94
N ALA A 93 -10.64 0.39 12.61
CA ALA A 93 -10.35 0.73 14.00
C ALA A 93 -9.39 1.93 14.13
N LEU A 94 -8.91 2.49 13.02
CA LEU A 94 -8.16 3.75 12.98
C LEU A 94 -9.10 4.93 13.17
N SER A 95 -8.54 6.09 13.50
CA SER A 95 -9.24 7.37 13.60
C SER A 95 -8.57 8.46 12.75
N ALA A 96 -9.26 9.59 12.56
CA ALA A 96 -8.67 10.76 11.95
C ALA A 96 -7.32 11.12 12.60
N GLY A 97 -6.30 11.35 11.79
CA GLY A 97 -4.93 11.61 12.21
C GLY A 97 -4.04 10.39 12.38
N ASP A 98 -4.59 9.17 12.45
CA ASP A 98 -3.83 7.92 12.38
C ASP A 98 -3.30 7.64 10.96
N TYR A 99 -2.47 6.62 10.81
CA TYR A 99 -1.84 6.26 9.54
C TYR A 99 -2.33 4.92 8.99
N LEU A 100 -2.71 4.91 7.71
CA LEU A 100 -2.76 3.70 6.89
C LEU A 100 -1.50 3.69 6.01
N LEU A 101 -0.63 2.71 6.26
CA LEU A 101 0.62 2.53 5.55
C LEU A 101 0.46 1.43 4.49
N PHE A 102 1.22 1.55 3.41
CA PHE A 102 1.16 0.61 2.31
C PHE A 102 2.53 0.02 2.08
N TYR A 103 2.60 -1.30 1.95
CA TYR A 103 3.81 -2.00 1.60
C TYR A 103 3.61 -2.91 0.39
N ALA A 104 4.63 -3.00 -0.45
CA ALA A 104 4.63 -3.84 -1.64
C ALA A 104 5.76 -4.87 -1.55
N THR A 105 5.60 -6.01 -2.24
CA THR A 105 6.75 -6.89 -2.50
C THR A 105 7.37 -6.47 -3.83
N LEU A 106 8.65 -6.11 -3.82
CA LEU A 106 9.36 -5.57 -4.99
C LEU A 106 10.52 -6.49 -5.38
N SER A 107 10.78 -6.62 -6.67
CA SER A 107 11.89 -7.39 -7.23
C SER A 107 13.14 -6.52 -7.35
N GLN A 108 14.29 -7.07 -6.94
CA GLN A 108 15.55 -6.37 -7.07
C GLN A 108 15.94 -6.20 -8.54
N VAL A 109 16.40 -4.99 -8.90
CA VAL A 109 17.03 -4.71 -10.19
C VAL A 109 18.52 -4.48 -9.99
N GLY A 110 19.34 -5.10 -10.85
CA GLY A 110 20.80 -5.01 -10.79
C GLY A 110 21.40 -5.58 -9.51
N ASP A 111 22.57 -5.08 -9.13
CA ASP A 111 23.26 -5.49 -7.91
C ASP A 111 22.58 -4.88 -6.67
N PRO A 112 22.13 -5.68 -5.69
CA PRO A 112 21.47 -5.17 -4.49
C PRO A 112 22.39 -4.29 -3.66
N ALA A 113 21.85 -3.17 -3.17
CA ALA A 113 22.50 -2.41 -2.12
C ALA A 113 22.59 -3.26 -0.83
N PRO A 114 23.53 -2.96 0.10
CA PRO A 114 23.72 -3.78 1.31
C PRO A 114 22.50 -3.94 2.22
N TRP A 115 21.49 -3.09 2.08
CA TRP A 115 20.25 -3.11 2.84
C TRP A 115 19.11 -3.87 2.14
N GLN A 116 19.32 -4.32 0.89
CA GLN A 116 18.32 -5.01 0.07
C GLN A 116 18.51 -6.53 0.14
N ALA A 117 17.40 -7.25 0.22
CA ALA A 117 17.42 -8.69 0.04
C ALA A 117 17.80 -9.06 -1.42
N PRO A 118 18.52 -10.16 -1.68
CA PRO A 118 19.18 -10.37 -2.97
C PRO A 118 18.28 -10.55 -4.20
N ARG A 119 17.00 -10.89 -4.02
CA ARG A 119 16.07 -11.19 -5.12
C ARG A 119 14.81 -10.35 -5.10
N TRP A 120 14.21 -10.23 -3.92
CA TRP A 120 13.00 -9.47 -3.68
C TRP A 120 12.88 -9.20 -2.19
N GLY A 121 12.13 -8.16 -1.83
CA GLY A 121 11.81 -7.84 -0.44
C GLY A 121 10.45 -7.17 -0.33
N ALA A 122 9.94 -7.03 0.89
CA ALA A 122 8.80 -6.19 1.19
C ALA A 122 9.28 -4.81 1.67
N TYR A 123 8.66 -3.76 1.15
CA TYR A 123 9.04 -2.36 1.40
C TYR A 123 7.79 -1.53 1.67
N LEU A 124 7.84 -0.62 2.64
CA LEU A 124 6.87 0.46 2.71
C LEU A 124 7.04 1.35 1.48
N VAL A 125 5.93 1.64 0.81
CA VAL A 125 5.88 2.38 -0.45
C VAL A 125 5.04 3.65 -0.36
N GLY A 126 4.20 3.80 0.68
CA GLY A 126 3.39 4.99 0.83
C GLY A 126 2.63 5.03 2.14
N ALA A 127 2.00 6.16 2.41
CA ALA A 127 1.24 6.39 3.62
C ALA A 127 0.07 7.34 3.36
N PHE A 128 -1.08 7.06 3.96
CA PHE A 128 -2.14 8.01 4.17
C PHE A 128 -2.20 8.39 5.65
N ARG A 129 -2.10 9.68 5.94
CA ARG A 129 -2.59 10.20 7.22
C ARG A 129 -4.08 10.44 7.09
N LEU A 130 -4.90 9.83 7.93
CA LEU A 130 -6.35 9.86 7.77
C LEU A 130 -6.90 11.27 7.95
N ALA A 131 -7.58 11.80 6.93
CA ALA A 131 -8.25 13.11 6.99
C ALA A 131 -9.54 13.06 7.83
N ARG A 132 -10.13 11.87 7.96
CA ARG A 132 -11.34 11.57 8.72
C ARG A 132 -11.30 10.12 9.21
N ASP A 133 -12.20 9.77 10.12
CA ASP A 133 -12.40 8.38 10.51
C ASP A 133 -12.75 7.52 9.27
N PRO A 134 -12.28 6.26 9.20
CA PRO A 134 -12.64 5.34 8.14
C PRO A 134 -14.17 5.20 8.02
N VAL A 135 -14.66 5.18 6.78
CA VAL A 135 -16.08 5.04 6.49
C VAL A 135 -16.39 3.57 6.26
N THR A 136 -17.33 2.99 7.01
CA THR A 136 -17.77 1.62 6.73
C THR A 136 -18.56 1.57 5.43
N GLY A 137 -18.58 0.41 4.76
CA GLY A 137 -19.37 0.24 3.54
C GLY A 137 -20.88 0.48 3.73
N GLU A 138 -21.40 0.23 4.93
CA GLU A 138 -22.78 0.57 5.31
C GLU A 138 -22.95 2.09 5.39
N ALA A 139 -22.12 2.77 6.20
CA ALA A 139 -22.19 4.22 6.37
C ALA A 139 -22.01 4.99 5.07
N TYR A 140 -21.15 4.50 4.16
CA TYR A 140 -20.90 5.14 2.86
C TYR A 140 -22.18 5.33 2.04
N ARG A 141 -23.13 4.39 2.09
CA ARG A 141 -24.37 4.46 1.29
C ARG A 141 -25.27 5.61 1.74
N ASP A 142 -25.23 5.91 3.03
CA ASP A 142 -26.05 6.93 3.68
C ASP A 142 -25.37 8.30 3.74
N LEU A 143 -24.10 8.40 3.33
CA LEU A 143 -23.37 9.66 3.32
C LEU A 143 -24.01 10.69 2.36
N PRO A 144 -24.02 11.98 2.76
CA PRO A 144 -24.32 13.09 1.86
C PRO A 144 -23.48 13.06 0.58
N ALA A 145 -23.99 13.67 -0.50
CA ALA A 145 -23.32 13.64 -1.81
C ALA A 145 -21.93 14.31 -1.80
N ASP A 146 -21.80 15.42 -1.06
CA ASP A 146 -20.54 16.14 -0.84
C ASP A 146 -19.53 15.29 -0.04
N GLU A 147 -19.99 14.50 0.93
CA GLU A 147 -19.13 13.58 1.69
C GLU A 147 -18.70 12.34 0.91
N ARG A 148 -19.50 11.91 -0.08
CA ARG A 148 -19.13 10.82 -1.00
C ARG A 148 -18.21 11.27 -2.12
N ALA A 149 -18.27 12.54 -2.50
CA ALA A 149 -17.52 13.09 -3.63
C ALA A 149 -16.01 12.80 -3.59
N PRO A 150 -15.30 12.83 -2.43
CA PRO A 150 -13.89 12.46 -2.36
C PRO A 150 -13.59 11.01 -2.76
N PHE A 151 -14.55 10.09 -2.58
CA PHE A 151 -14.37 8.67 -2.88
C PHE A 151 -14.81 8.28 -4.30
N ARG A 152 -15.33 9.22 -5.10
CA ARG A 152 -15.89 8.91 -6.42
C ARG A 152 -14.91 8.17 -7.34
N ASN A 153 -13.61 8.44 -7.19
CA ASN A 153 -12.58 7.85 -8.04
C ASN A 153 -12.05 6.52 -7.50
N ASN A 154 -12.38 6.17 -6.25
CA ASN A 154 -11.90 4.95 -5.60
C ASN A 154 -12.33 3.70 -6.39
N ALA A 155 -11.43 2.73 -6.52
CA ALA A 155 -11.66 1.54 -7.34
C ALA A 155 -12.90 0.75 -6.91
N HIS A 156 -13.12 0.57 -5.60
CA HIS A 156 -14.31 -0.12 -5.08
C HIS A 156 -15.61 0.65 -5.31
N VAL A 157 -15.54 1.98 -5.35
CA VAL A 157 -16.69 2.81 -5.69
C VAL A 157 -17.03 2.66 -7.17
N LYS A 158 -16.04 2.61 -8.07
CA LYS A 158 -16.25 2.49 -9.52
C LYS A 158 -16.83 1.13 -9.98
N ARG A 159 -16.75 0.09 -9.16
CA ARG A 159 -17.33 -1.24 -9.45
C ARG A 159 -18.84 -1.15 -9.72
N GLU A 160 -19.34 -2.04 -10.58
CA GLU A 160 -20.79 -2.21 -10.83
C GLU A 160 -21.55 -2.52 -9.56
N THR A 161 -20.98 -3.38 -8.73
CA THR A 161 -21.48 -3.68 -7.39
C THR A 161 -20.49 -3.18 -6.36
N PHE A 162 -20.90 -2.18 -5.57
CA PHE A 162 -20.11 -1.66 -4.45
C PHE A 162 -19.88 -2.76 -3.40
N ASP A 163 -18.63 -3.02 -3.07
CA ASP A 163 -18.21 -4.12 -2.20
C ASP A 163 -17.26 -3.74 -1.06
N ALA A 164 -16.82 -2.47 -0.99
CA ALA A 164 -15.93 -2.03 0.08
C ALA A 164 -16.59 -2.24 1.45
N ARG A 165 -15.87 -2.88 2.36
CA ARG A 165 -16.23 -2.94 3.79
C ARG A 165 -15.74 -1.72 4.55
N VAL A 166 -14.64 -1.13 4.09
CA VAL A 166 -14.09 0.13 4.61
C VAL A 166 -13.62 1.00 3.44
N LEU A 167 -13.73 2.31 3.62
CA LEU A 167 -13.16 3.34 2.76
C LEU A 167 -12.35 4.30 3.62
N VAL A 168 -11.19 4.72 3.10
CA VAL A 168 -10.24 5.60 3.77
C VAL A 168 -9.93 6.79 2.88
N LEU A 169 -9.89 7.98 3.48
CA LEU A 169 -9.50 9.22 2.84
C LEU A 169 -8.25 9.76 3.53
N GLY A 170 -7.17 9.91 2.77
CA GLY A 170 -5.93 10.54 3.21
C GLY A 170 -5.99 12.06 3.12
N ASP A 171 -5.32 12.73 4.07
CA ASP A 171 -5.06 14.16 4.06
C ASP A 171 -4.06 14.47 2.93
N PRO A 172 -4.41 15.32 1.94
CA PRO A 172 -3.51 15.63 0.83
C PRO A 172 -2.21 16.32 1.23
N GLY A 173 -2.14 16.95 2.41
CA GLY A 173 -0.92 17.58 2.92
C GLY A 173 0.00 16.64 3.69
N ALA A 174 -0.47 15.43 4.03
CA ALA A 174 0.25 14.49 4.90
C ALA A 174 0.23 13.04 4.39
N SER A 175 -0.34 12.81 3.21
CA SER A 175 -0.37 11.53 2.51
C SER A 175 0.53 11.60 1.28
N ARG A 176 1.19 10.50 0.95
CA ARG A 176 2.11 10.43 -0.20
C ARG A 176 2.43 8.99 -0.59
N LEU A 177 2.72 8.79 -1.88
CA LEU A 177 3.58 7.71 -2.34
C LEU A 177 5.04 8.11 -2.05
N PHE A 178 5.84 7.17 -1.54
CA PHE A 178 7.24 7.46 -1.24
C PHE A 178 8.08 7.42 -2.51
N GLU A 179 9.07 8.31 -2.61
CA GLU A 179 10.05 8.23 -3.69
C GLU A 179 11.00 7.03 -3.55
N ARG A 180 11.17 6.54 -2.32
CA ARG A 180 12.06 5.43 -1.99
C ARG A 180 11.41 4.46 -1.02
N GLY A 181 11.61 3.17 -1.28
CA GLY A 181 11.12 2.10 -0.41
C GLY A 181 11.87 2.04 0.92
N VAL A 182 11.14 1.76 2.01
CA VAL A 182 11.74 1.47 3.33
C VAL A 182 11.64 -0.04 3.58
N PRO A 183 12.76 -0.76 3.80
CA PRO A 183 12.72 -2.21 3.92
C PRO A 183 11.94 -2.66 5.15
N LEU A 184 11.07 -3.66 4.95
CA LEU A 184 10.44 -4.46 6.00
C LEU A 184 11.04 -5.88 6.06
N SER A 185 11.63 -6.34 4.96
CA SER A 185 12.43 -7.56 4.94
C SER A 185 13.83 -7.35 5.53
N SER A 186 14.44 -8.45 5.95
CA SER A 186 15.86 -8.56 6.29
C SER A 186 16.75 -8.39 5.05
N ARG A 187 18.08 -8.37 5.26
CA ARG A 187 19.07 -8.30 4.18
C ARG A 187 19.29 -9.67 3.53
N GLU A 188 18.91 -10.72 4.23
CA GLU A 188 19.20 -12.11 3.90
C GLU A 188 18.14 -12.67 2.94
N ALA A 189 16.87 -12.43 3.23
CA ALA A 189 15.77 -12.95 2.41
C ALA A 189 14.50 -12.09 2.50
N GLY A 190 13.78 -11.97 1.38
CA GLY A 190 12.50 -11.27 1.32
C GLY A 190 11.42 -11.86 2.24
N THR A 191 11.52 -13.15 2.56
CA THR A 191 10.62 -13.84 3.49
C THR A 191 10.95 -13.62 4.96
N GLU A 192 12.15 -13.15 5.27
CA GLU A 192 12.60 -12.89 6.64
C GLU A 192 12.31 -11.43 6.98
N ALA A 193 11.58 -11.19 8.07
CA ALA A 193 11.19 -9.85 8.49
C ALA A 193 12.33 -9.17 9.28
N ASN A 194 12.42 -7.85 9.18
CA ASN A 194 13.31 -7.05 10.04
C ASN A 194 12.57 -6.52 11.29
N ARG A 195 13.27 -5.74 12.12
CA ARG A 195 12.71 -5.23 13.39
C ARG A 195 11.48 -4.35 13.26
N LEU A 196 11.30 -3.65 12.13
CA LEU A 196 10.09 -2.86 11.95
C LEU A 196 8.86 -3.77 11.96
N VAL A 197 9.01 -5.01 11.48
CA VAL A 197 7.96 -6.02 11.59
C VAL A 197 8.00 -6.69 12.96
N THR A 198 9.15 -7.21 13.41
CA THR A 198 9.21 -8.09 14.59
C THR A 198 9.11 -7.37 15.93
N ASP A 199 9.64 -6.15 16.01
CA ASP A 199 9.81 -5.43 17.28
C ASP A 199 8.79 -4.30 17.41
N LEU A 200 8.49 -3.60 16.31
CA LEU A 200 7.58 -2.45 16.31
C LEU A 200 6.12 -2.81 15.99
N SER A 201 5.87 -3.95 15.35
CA SER A 201 4.51 -4.36 15.00
C SER A 201 4.00 -5.47 15.91
N ALA A 202 2.68 -5.66 15.94
CA ALA A 202 2.05 -6.79 16.63
C ALA A 202 2.29 -8.16 15.94
N ASP A 203 3.08 -8.22 14.86
CA ASP A 203 3.38 -9.44 14.12
C ASP A 203 4.77 -10.00 14.48
N SER A 204 4.87 -11.31 14.66
CA SER A 204 6.14 -11.97 14.97
C SER A 204 7.14 -12.08 13.81
N GLY A 205 6.77 -11.68 12.60
CA GLY A 205 7.57 -11.89 11.38
C GLY A 205 7.64 -13.35 10.91
N ARG A 206 7.01 -14.30 11.62
CA ARG A 206 6.98 -15.72 11.24
C ARG A 206 5.92 -16.01 10.18
N GLY A 207 6.25 -16.90 9.25
CA GLY A 207 5.35 -17.30 8.17
C GLY A 207 5.20 -16.18 7.13
N PRO A 208 4.11 -16.17 6.33
CA PRO A 208 3.92 -15.20 5.26
C PRO A 208 3.47 -13.83 5.82
N TRP A 209 4.30 -13.20 6.65
CA TRP A 209 4.02 -11.91 7.29
C TRP A 209 3.74 -10.81 6.26
N TRP A 210 4.42 -10.86 5.11
CA TRP A 210 4.25 -9.95 3.97
C TRP A 210 2.89 -10.10 3.25
N ARG A 211 1.97 -10.90 3.80
CA ARG A 211 0.58 -11.03 3.33
C ARG A 211 -0.44 -10.57 4.37
N ARG A 212 -0.01 -10.10 5.54
CA ARG A 212 -0.88 -9.78 6.69
C ARG A 212 -0.87 -8.29 6.99
N PRO A 213 -1.96 -7.74 7.55
CA PRO A 213 -1.93 -6.41 8.15
C PRO A 213 -0.96 -6.39 9.34
N LEU A 214 -0.06 -5.40 9.35
CA LEU A 214 0.83 -5.12 10.47
C LEU A 214 0.22 -3.99 11.29
N ARG A 215 0.21 -4.11 12.62
CA ARG A 215 -0.40 -3.13 13.52
C ARG A 215 0.67 -2.53 14.41
N PHE A 216 0.72 -1.21 14.48
CA PHE A 216 1.67 -0.43 15.26
C PHE A 216 0.90 0.38 16.30
N ASP A 217 1.37 0.37 17.54
CA ASP A 217 0.87 1.29 18.55
C ASP A 217 1.43 2.70 18.32
N ALA A 218 1.19 3.61 19.26
CA ALA A 218 1.52 5.00 19.07
C ALA A 218 3.04 5.26 19.03
N ASP A 219 3.78 4.67 19.96
CA ASP A 219 5.24 4.84 20.05
C ASP A 219 5.93 4.17 18.85
N ALA A 220 5.47 2.97 18.48
CA ALA A 220 5.97 2.27 17.30
C ALA A 220 5.67 3.02 15.99
N THR A 221 4.54 3.72 15.92
CA THR A 221 4.18 4.55 14.76
C THR A 221 5.14 5.73 14.63
N ASP A 222 5.45 6.42 15.72
CA ASP A 222 6.37 7.55 15.69
C ASP A 222 7.79 7.11 15.30
N ASP A 223 8.26 5.98 15.84
CA ASP A 223 9.55 5.39 15.45
C ASP A 223 9.59 5.03 13.96
N LEU A 224 8.51 4.43 13.45
CA LEU A 224 8.40 4.05 12.05
C LEU A 224 8.38 5.28 11.13
N LEU A 225 7.62 6.31 11.49
CA LEU A 225 7.55 7.56 10.72
C LEU A 225 8.90 8.30 10.72
N ALA A 226 9.63 8.30 11.83
CA ALA A 226 10.98 8.88 11.87
C ALA A 226 11.95 8.16 10.91
N VAL A 227 11.85 6.83 10.78
CA VAL A 227 12.65 6.07 9.79
C VAL A 227 12.28 6.47 8.35
N VAL A 228 10.99 6.66 8.09
CA VAL A 228 10.49 7.08 6.77
C VAL A 228 10.95 8.50 6.43
N ASP A 229 10.76 9.46 7.34
CA ASP A 229 11.05 10.88 7.10
C ASP A 229 12.55 11.17 6.97
N ASP A 230 13.39 10.52 7.77
CA ASP A 230 14.85 10.65 7.68
C ASP A 230 15.45 9.77 6.59
N HIS A 231 14.65 8.90 5.97
CA HIS A 231 15.10 7.79 5.13
C HIS A 231 16.28 7.00 5.76
N ALA A 232 16.19 6.78 7.07
CA ALA A 232 17.27 6.23 7.88
C ALA A 232 17.28 4.69 7.81
N VAL A 233 17.53 4.13 6.62
CA VAL A 233 17.45 2.70 6.30
C VAL A 233 18.21 1.80 7.28
N GLU A 234 19.35 2.26 7.81
CA GLU A 234 20.12 1.49 8.81
C GLU A 234 19.35 1.25 10.11
N ARG A 235 18.42 2.15 10.50
CA ARG A 235 17.55 1.96 11.67
C ARG A 235 16.57 0.79 11.49
N CYS A 236 16.33 0.33 10.26
CA CYS A 236 15.51 -0.86 10.00
C CYS A 236 16.17 -2.17 10.46
N PHE A 237 17.47 -2.15 10.79
CA PHE A 237 18.25 -3.34 11.12
C PHE A 237 18.96 -3.26 12.48
N ARG A 238 18.90 -2.11 13.16
CA ARG A 238 19.53 -1.91 14.47
C ARG A 238 18.53 -2.19 15.59
N PRO A 239 18.84 -3.08 16.55
CA PRO A 239 17.95 -3.36 17.68
C PRO A 239 17.66 -2.12 18.52
#